data_AF-A0A2P5DPL3-F1
#
_entry.id   AF-A0A2P5DPL3-F1
#
_cell.length_a   1.000
_cell.length_b   1.000
_cell.length_c   1.000
_cell.angle_alpha   90.00
_cell.angle_beta   90.00
_cell.angle_gamma   90.00
#
_symmetry.space_group_name_H-M   'P 1'
#
loop_
_entity.id
_entity.type
_entity.pdbx_description
1 polymer ?
#
loop_
_entity_poly.entity_id
_entity_poly.type
_entity_poly.pdbx_seq_one_letter_code
_entity_poly.pdbx_strand_id
1 'polypeptide(L)'
;MAAPPYFRGVLHHLLLNLSAISLLNSSRRRPILRHSQPLILLKWPGSDPNLPSVLLNSHTDVVLAEDDKWVYPPFAAHVYSRGHVYARGSQDMKCMSMQ
;
A
#
# COMPACT_ATOMS: atom_id res chain seq x y z
N MET A 1 4.98 -21.82 -2.19
CA MET A 1 3.73 -21.22 -2.70
C MET A 1 4.07 -19.90 -3.36
N ALA A 2 3.61 -19.67 -4.60
CA ALA A 2 3.80 -18.39 -5.30
C ALA A 2 2.81 -17.34 -4.76
N ALA A 3 3.21 -16.08 -4.71
CA ALA A 3 2.32 -14.97 -4.38
C ALA A 3 1.20 -14.87 -5.43
N PRO A 4 -0.07 -14.59 -5.04
CA PRO A 4 -1.10 -14.23 -6.00
C PRO A 4 -0.63 -13.10 -6.94
N PRO A 5 -1.02 -13.10 -8.23
CA PRO A 5 -0.48 -12.21 -9.26
C PRO A 5 -0.62 -10.72 -8.92
N TYR A 6 -1.60 -10.36 -8.09
CA TYR A 6 -1.88 -8.98 -7.66
C TYR A 6 -0.78 -8.35 -6.80
N PHE A 7 0.00 -9.14 -6.04
CA PHE A 7 1.05 -8.58 -5.17
C PHE A 7 2.19 -7.92 -5.97
N ARG A 8 2.49 -8.44 -7.17
CA ARG A 8 3.49 -7.82 -8.06
C ARG A 8 3.04 -6.45 -8.55
N GLY A 9 1.76 -6.30 -8.91
CA GLY A 9 1.19 -5.03 -9.34
C GLY A 9 1.22 -3.97 -8.24
N VAL A 10 0.86 -4.36 -7.01
CA VAL A 10 0.89 -3.46 -5.85
C VAL A 10 2.30 -3.02 -5.50
N LEU A 11 3.27 -3.94 -5.46
CA LEU A 11 4.67 -3.61 -5.22
C LEU A 11 5.20 -2.60 -6.26
N HIS A 12 4.92 -2.83 -7.54
CA HIS A 12 5.33 -1.92 -8.61
C HIS A 12 4.70 -0.53 -8.46
N HIS A 13 3.40 -0.46 -8.17
CA HIS A 13 2.70 0.81 -7.95
C HIS A 13 3.24 1.58 -6.73
N LEU A 14 3.51 0.89 -5.61
CA LEU A 14 4.09 1.51 -4.43
C LEU A 14 5.49 2.07 -4.72
N LEU A 15 6.36 1.30 -5.37
CA LEU A 15 7.70 1.77 -5.72
C LEU A 15 7.69 2.99 -6.66
N LEU A 16 6.73 3.07 -7.59
CA LEU A 16 6.55 4.23 -8.46
C LEU A 16 6.12 5.49 -7.68
N ASN A 17 5.11 5.41 -6.81
CA ASN A 17 4.65 6.58 -6.05
C ASN A 17 5.73 7.10 -5.08
N LEU A 18 6.56 6.22 -4.52
CA LEU A 18 7.65 6.61 -3.64
C LEU A 18 8.74 7.41 -4.36
N SER A 19 8.89 7.22 -5.67
CA SER A 19 9.80 8.02 -6.49
C SER A 19 9.38 9.49 -6.54
N ALA A 20 8.08 9.76 -6.45
CA ALA A 20 7.52 11.10 -6.55
C ALA A 20 7.76 11.95 -5.29
N ILE A 21 7.93 11.34 -4.11
CA ILE A 21 8.06 12.06 -2.82
C ILE A 21 9.54 12.22 -2.42
N SER A 22 10.49 12.09 -3.36
CA SER A 22 11.95 12.20 -3.14
C SER A 22 12.56 11.23 -2.11
N LEU A 23 11.77 10.36 -1.48
CA LEU A 23 12.21 9.34 -0.52
C LEU A 23 13.06 8.25 -1.16
N LEU A 24 13.06 8.14 -2.50
CA LEU A 24 13.91 7.19 -3.22
C LEU A 24 15.38 7.62 -3.35
N ASN A 25 15.72 8.88 -3.06
CA ASN A 25 17.08 9.39 -3.30
C ASN A 25 18.02 9.25 -2.09
N SER A 26 17.51 8.93 -0.88
CA SER A 26 18.33 8.98 0.36
C SER A 26 18.34 7.70 1.19
N SER A 27 17.59 6.67 0.82
CA SER A 27 17.34 5.52 1.70
C SER A 27 17.86 4.21 1.11
N ARG A 28 18.81 3.61 1.83
CA ARG A 28 19.47 2.34 1.47
C ARG A 28 18.44 1.23 1.31
N ARG A 29 18.30 0.74 0.07
CA ARG A 29 17.33 -0.27 -0.36
C ARG A 29 17.64 -1.63 0.23
N ARG A 30 16.76 -2.20 1.04
CA ARG A 30 16.59 -3.66 1.15
C ARG A 30 15.10 -3.96 1.38
N PRO A 31 14.29 -4.14 0.31
CA PRO A 31 13.04 -4.85 0.48
C PRO A 31 13.39 -6.23 1.04
N ILE A 32 12.99 -6.50 2.28
CA ILE A 32 13.15 -7.82 2.88
C ILE A 32 12.02 -8.67 2.28
N LEU A 33 12.30 -9.24 1.12
CA LEU A 33 11.40 -10.17 0.45
C LEU A 33 11.53 -11.53 1.15
N ARG A 34 10.67 -11.80 2.13
CA ARG A 34 10.46 -13.16 2.63
C ARG A 34 9.19 -13.71 2.00
N HIS A 35 9.28 -14.92 1.44
CA HIS A 35 8.20 -15.84 1.03
C HIS A 35 6.82 -15.24 0.72
N SER A 36 6.41 -15.31 -0.56
CA SER A 36 5.04 -15.08 -1.09
C SER A 36 4.31 -13.76 -0.76
N GLN A 37 4.76 -12.95 0.20
CA GLN A 37 4.19 -11.65 0.53
C GLN A 37 5.33 -10.67 0.85
N PRO A 38 5.62 -9.74 -0.07
CA PRO A 38 6.75 -8.82 0.10
C PRO A 38 6.51 -7.84 1.25
N LEU A 39 7.48 -7.70 2.17
CA LEU A 39 7.52 -6.58 3.12
C LEU A 39 8.27 -5.41 2.49
N ILE A 40 7.63 -4.24 2.46
CA ILE A 40 8.24 -2.99 2.03
C ILE A 40 8.56 -2.17 3.27
N LEU A 41 9.85 -1.92 3.51
CA LEU A 41 10.32 -1.03 4.56
C LEU A 41 10.93 0.22 3.93
N LEU A 42 10.40 1.37 4.30
CA LEU A 42 10.86 2.68 3.86
C LEU A 42 11.33 3.45 5.07
N LYS A 43 12.40 4.22 4.89
CA LYS A 43 12.95 5.07 5.94
C LYS A 43 13.01 6.49 5.42
N TRP A 44 12.49 7.43 6.19
CA TRP A 44 12.83 8.84 6.08
C TRP A 44 13.72 9.18 7.28
N PRO A 45 15.02 9.47 7.09
CA PRO A 45 15.89 9.89 8.18
C PRO A 45 15.38 11.18 8.82
N GLY A 46 15.19 11.16 10.14
CA GLY A 46 14.96 12.38 10.92
C GLY A 46 16.24 13.21 11.05
N SER A 47 16.11 14.45 11.52
CA SER A 47 17.25 15.34 11.74
C SER A 47 18.18 14.90 12.88
N ASP A 48 17.65 14.18 13.88
CA ASP A 48 18.44 13.59 14.98
C ASP A 48 18.35 12.06 14.93
N PRO A 49 19.45 11.34 14.61
CA PRO A 49 19.46 9.89 14.54
C PRO A 49 19.43 9.18 15.90
N ASN A 50 19.57 9.91 17.01
CA ASN A 50 19.57 9.32 18.36
C ASN A 50 18.16 9.18 18.95
N LEU A 51 17.17 9.85 18.35
CA LEU A 51 15.78 9.72 18.77
C LEU A 51 15.18 8.39 18.30
N PRO A 52 14.23 7.80 19.05
CA PRO A 52 13.47 6.64 18.60
C PRO A 52 12.76 6.89 17.26
N SER A 53 12.66 5.86 16.43
CA SER A 53 11.92 5.94 15.16
C SER A 53 10.42 5.86 15.38
N VAL A 54 9.65 6.59 14.57
CA VAL A 54 8.20 6.41 14.44
C VAL A 54 7.94 5.42 13.31
N LEU A 55 7.16 4.38 13.60
CA LEU A 55 6.75 3.40 12.59
C LEU A 55 5.33 3.70 12.11
N LEU A 56 5.21 4.02 10.83
CA LEU A 56 3.92 4.06 10.13
C LEU A 56 3.76 2.71 9.41
N ASN A 57 2.87 1.87 9.91
CA ASN A 57 2.68 0.52 9.38
C ASN A 57 1.33 0.37 8.69
N SER A 58 1.30 -0.45 7.65
CA SER A 58 0.08 -0.78 6.92
C SER A 58 0.20 -2.12 6.20
N HIS A 59 -0.93 -2.74 5.91
CA HIS A 59 -0.99 -3.91 5.04
C HIS A 59 -1.46 -3.53 3.63
N THR A 60 -1.21 -4.41 2.67
CA THR A 60 -1.49 -4.17 1.24
C THR A 60 -2.50 -5.16 0.67
N ASP A 61 -2.70 -6.28 1.36
CA ASP A 61 -3.70 -7.26 1.03
C ASP A 61 -5.10 -6.77 1.39
N VAL A 62 -6.07 -7.47 0.86
CA VAL A 62 -7.47 -7.22 1.14
C VAL A 62 -8.17 -8.56 1.15
N VAL A 63 -9.20 -8.69 1.98
CA VAL A 63 -10.06 -9.88 1.94
C VAL A 63 -10.77 -10.00 0.59
N LEU A 64 -11.22 -11.21 0.27
CA LEU A 64 -11.99 -11.48 -0.94
C LEU A 64 -13.25 -10.60 -1.03
N ALA A 65 -13.69 -10.37 -2.25
CA ALA A 65 -14.96 -9.72 -2.56
C ALA A 65 -15.75 -10.64 -3.51
N GLU A 66 -17.03 -10.78 -3.23
CA GLU A 66 -17.98 -11.51 -4.08
C GLU A 66 -18.70 -10.45 -4.92
N ASP A 67 -18.36 -10.35 -6.20
CA ASP A 67 -18.78 -9.23 -7.06
C ASP A 67 -20.30 -9.01 -7.11
N ASP A 68 -21.08 -10.09 -7.00
CA ASP A 68 -22.55 -10.09 -7.00
C ASP A 68 -23.18 -9.45 -5.74
N LYS A 69 -22.43 -9.35 -4.65
CA LYS A 69 -22.87 -8.70 -3.40
C LYS A 69 -22.56 -7.21 -3.35
N TRP A 70 -21.90 -6.67 -4.37
CA TRP A 70 -21.51 -5.26 -4.41
C TRP A 70 -22.40 -4.46 -5.36
N VAL A 71 -22.81 -3.28 -4.91
CA VAL A 71 -23.55 -2.31 -5.75
C VAL A 71 -22.66 -1.77 -6.88
N TYR A 72 -21.35 -1.70 -6.64
CA TYR A 72 -20.33 -1.27 -7.61
C TYR A 72 -19.15 -2.25 -7.61
N PRO A 73 -18.49 -2.49 -8.75
CA PRO A 73 -17.37 -3.43 -8.79
C PRO A 73 -16.30 -3.12 -7.72
N PRO A 74 -15.93 -4.09 -6.86
CA PRO A 74 -15.18 -3.84 -5.64
C PRO A 74 -13.78 -3.27 -5.87
N PHE A 75 -13.19 -3.46 -7.05
CA PHE A 75 -11.84 -2.97 -7.38
C PHE A 75 -11.82 -1.81 -8.37
N ALA A 76 -12.98 -1.20 -8.69
CA ALA A 76 -13.09 -0.09 -9.63
C ALA A 76 -12.92 1.30 -8.98
N ALA A 77 -12.89 1.38 -7.65
CA ALA A 77 -12.83 2.65 -6.90
C ALA A 77 -13.92 3.65 -7.34
N HIS A 78 -15.17 3.19 -7.42
CA HIS A 78 -16.28 4.00 -7.88
C HIS A 78 -16.55 5.17 -6.92
N VAL A 79 -16.57 6.40 -7.46
CA VAL A 79 -16.95 7.59 -6.69
C VAL A 79 -18.44 7.85 -6.88
N TYR A 80 -19.19 7.74 -5.80
CA TYR A 80 -20.62 8.02 -5.77
C TYR A 80 -20.90 9.45 -5.26
N SER A 81 -22.19 9.81 -5.25
CA SER A 81 -22.67 11.12 -4.79
C SER A 81 -22.00 11.55 -3.48
N ARG A 82 -21.69 12.85 -3.38
CA ARG A 82 -20.98 13.47 -2.24
C ARG A 82 -19.55 12.94 -2.00
N GLY A 83 -18.93 12.32 -3.00
CA GLY A 83 -17.50 11.94 -2.95
C GLY A 83 -17.23 10.62 -2.21
N HIS A 84 -18.26 9.80 -1.98
CA HIS A 84 -18.08 8.50 -1.33
C HIS A 84 -17.37 7.53 -2.27
N VAL A 85 -16.28 6.91 -1.82
CA VAL A 85 -15.52 5.93 -2.62
C VAL A 85 -15.94 4.50 -2.24
N TYR A 86 -16.44 3.75 -3.20
CA TYR A 86 -16.79 2.34 -3.07
C TYR A 86 -15.66 1.49 -3.64
N ALA A 87 -14.85 0.92 -2.74
CA ALA A 87 -13.78 0.00 -3.09
C ALA A 87 -13.46 -0.96 -1.95
N ARG A 88 -13.12 -2.20 -2.27
CA ARG A 88 -12.45 -3.12 -1.34
C ARG A 88 -11.09 -2.51 -0.97
N GLY A 89 -10.90 -2.31 0.33
CA GLY A 89 -9.69 -1.73 0.89
C GLY A 89 -9.72 -0.21 1.06
N SER A 90 -10.82 0.46 0.67
CA SER A 90 -10.99 1.91 0.85
C SER A 90 -10.92 2.34 2.32
N GLN A 91 -11.44 1.53 3.24
CA GLN A 91 -11.37 1.78 4.69
C GLN A 91 -10.28 0.94 5.38
N ASP A 92 -10.12 -0.32 4.96
CA ASP A 92 -9.16 -1.26 5.55
C ASP A 92 -8.16 -1.78 4.50
N MET A 93 -6.97 -1.19 4.37
CA MET A 93 -6.55 0.05 5.05
C MET A 93 -5.81 1.00 4.09
N LYS A 94 -6.15 0.93 2.79
CA LYS A 94 -5.40 1.66 1.75
C LYS A 94 -5.48 3.18 1.92
N CYS A 95 -6.54 3.69 2.55
CA CYS A 95 -6.65 5.10 2.91
C CYS A 95 -5.58 5.59 3.88
N MET A 96 -4.99 4.70 4.70
CA MET A 96 -3.96 5.06 5.68
C MET A 96 -2.55 5.03 5.10
N SER A 97 -2.36 4.35 3.96
CA SER A 97 -1.03 4.01 3.42
C SER A 97 -0.71 4.66 2.08
N MET A 98 -1.72 5.02 1.29
CA MET A 98 -1.56 5.74 0.02
C MET A 98 -2.55 6.90 0.00
N GLN A 99 -2.02 8.13 0.05
CA GLN A 99 -2.78 9.36 -0.10
C GLN A 99 -2.09 10.28 -1.10
#